data_AF-A0A7C2Q5E8-F1
#
_entry.id   AF-A0A7C2Q5E8-F1
#
_cell.length_a   1.000
_cell.length_b   1.000
_cell.length_c   1.000
_cell.angle_alpha   90.00
_cell.angle_beta   90.00
_cell.angle_gamma   90.00
#
_symmetry.space_group_name_H-M   'P 1'
#
loop_
_entity.id
_entity.type
_entity.pdbx_description
1 polymer ?
#
loop_
_entity_poly.entity_id
_entity_poly.type
_entity_poly.pdbx_seq_one_letter_code
_entity_poly.pdbx_strand_id
1 'polypeptide(L)'
;MIKTSISAIIVFSLAAALVFYYFADGLAEGLCSNKIYREYPSPDRSLKAVVFQRECGPSSGATTQISVIDAAKTLENRAGNILVLKGEPENVAPAVEWKSKQEMIIYHAIDGNEFKAETRYGQETPVTIDYQK
;
A
#
# COMPACT_ATOMS: atom_id res chain seq x y z
N MET A 1 11.40 38.27 33.79
CA MET A 1 10.74 38.60 32.51
C MET A 1 11.59 38.03 31.38
N ILE A 2 11.16 36.93 30.78
CA ILE A 2 11.91 36.25 29.71
C ILE A 2 11.66 37.02 28.40
N LYS A 3 12.69 37.68 27.85
CA LYS A 3 12.65 38.28 26.50
C LYS A 3 13.05 37.21 25.49
N THR A 4 12.15 36.30 25.15
CA THR A 4 12.39 35.39 24.02
C THR A 4 12.42 36.20 22.72
N SER A 5 13.53 36.13 22.00
CA SER A 5 13.68 36.75 20.69
C SER A 5 12.69 36.09 19.71
N ILE A 6 11.98 36.90 18.91
CA ILE A 6 11.02 36.44 17.90
C ILE A 6 11.65 35.39 16.97
N SER A 7 12.95 35.53 16.67
CA SER A 7 13.73 34.55 15.90
C SER A 7 13.77 33.15 16.53
N ALA A 8 13.91 33.06 17.86
CA ALA A 8 13.94 31.77 18.56
C ALA A 8 12.57 31.06 18.52
N ILE A 9 11.48 31.82 18.57
CA ILE A 9 10.12 31.29 18.45
C ILE A 9 9.89 30.75 17.04
N ILE A 10 10.31 31.47 16.00
CA ILE A 10 10.15 31.04 14.60
C ILE A 10 10.94 29.75 14.34
N VAL A 11 12.20 29.68 14.78
CA VAL A 11 13.04 28.49 14.60
C VAL A 11 12.44 27.27 15.32
N PHE A 12 11.96 27.46 16.55
CA PHE A 12 11.33 26.38 17.30
C PHE A 12 10.03 25.89 16.64
N SER A 13 9.18 26.81 16.19
CA SER A 13 7.94 26.47 15.48
C SER A 13 8.20 25.74 14.16
N LEU A 14 9.22 26.16 13.38
CA LEU A 14 9.62 25.48 12.15
C LEU A 14 10.16 24.07 12.44
N ALA A 15 11.00 23.91 13.46
CA ALA A 15 11.49 22.60 13.86
C ALA A 15 10.36 21.68 14.34
N ALA A 16 9.42 22.20 15.13
CA ALA A 16 8.25 21.45 15.58
C ALA A 16 7.32 21.06 14.42
N ALA A 17 7.10 21.94 13.45
CA ALA A 17 6.33 21.64 12.25
C ALA A 17 7.02 20.58 11.36
N LEU A 18 8.35 20.64 11.24
CA LEU A 18 9.14 19.64 10.50
C LEU A 18 9.04 18.27 11.17
N VAL A 19 9.21 18.21 12.50
CA VAL A 19 9.02 16.99 13.29
C VAL A 19 7.60 16.47 13.10
N PHE A 20 6.57 17.31 13.29
CA PHE A 20 5.19 16.89 13.09
C PHE A 20 4.94 16.34 11.68
N TYR A 21 5.47 17.00 10.65
CA TYR A 21 5.39 16.54 9.26
C TYR A 21 6.00 15.14 9.07
N TYR A 22 7.16 14.87 9.67
CA TYR A 22 7.80 13.54 9.59
C TYR A 22 7.11 12.45 10.43
N PHE A 23 6.34 12.82 11.48
CA PHE A 23 5.68 11.86 12.37
C PHE A 23 4.17 11.70 12.13
N ALA A 24 3.54 12.56 11.32
CA ALA A 24 2.10 12.53 11.08
C ALA A 24 1.63 11.25 10.35
N ASP A 25 2.41 10.73 9.40
CA ASP A 25 2.03 9.53 8.62
C ASP A 25 1.82 8.29 9.50
N GLY A 26 2.64 8.12 10.54
CA GLY A 26 2.53 6.99 11.46
C GLY A 26 1.27 7.00 12.33
N LEU A 27 0.70 8.18 12.60
CA LEU A 27 -0.55 8.31 13.38
C LEU A 27 -1.76 7.81 12.59
N ALA A 28 -1.80 8.06 11.28
CA ALA A 28 -2.89 7.60 10.41
C ALA A 28 -2.80 6.09 10.12
N GLU A 29 -1.59 5.56 9.89
CA GLU A 29 -1.39 4.12 9.70
C GLU A 29 -1.73 3.30 10.95
N GLY A 30 -1.53 3.86 12.15
CA GLY A 30 -1.84 3.19 13.42
C GLY A 30 -3.33 2.88 13.65
N LEU A 31 -4.23 3.56 12.95
CA LEU A 31 -5.68 3.27 12.96
C LEU A 31 -6.08 2.20 11.95
N CYS A 32 -5.14 1.78 11.11
CA CYS A 32 -5.38 0.78 10.09
C CYS A 32 -4.90 -0.60 10.53
N SER A 33 -5.49 -1.64 9.97
CA SER A 33 -5.01 -3.00 10.06
C SER A 33 -5.03 -3.67 8.69
N ASN A 34 -4.01 -4.49 8.44
CA ASN A 34 -3.91 -5.34 7.26
C ASN A 34 -4.05 -6.81 7.66
N LYS A 35 -4.94 -7.54 7.00
CA LYS A 35 -5.10 -8.99 7.16
C LYS A 35 -4.85 -9.68 5.84
N ILE A 36 -3.80 -10.51 5.80
CA ILE A 36 -3.44 -11.27 4.60
C ILE A 36 -4.57 -12.24 4.25
N TYR A 37 -5.01 -12.19 3.00
CA TYR A 37 -5.95 -13.15 2.42
C TYR A 37 -5.20 -14.25 1.66
N ARG A 38 -4.23 -13.87 0.81
CA ARG A 38 -3.42 -14.82 0.05
C ARG A 38 -2.08 -14.23 -0.40
N GLU A 39 -1.07 -15.08 -0.53
CA GLU A 39 0.22 -14.75 -1.14
C GLU A 39 0.45 -15.58 -2.41
N TYR A 40 1.04 -14.95 -3.42
CA TYR A 40 1.39 -15.55 -4.70
C TYR A 40 2.87 -15.30 -4.96
N PRO A 41 3.77 -16.27 -4.70
CA PRO A 41 5.19 -16.13 -4.97
C PRO A 41 5.45 -16.07 -6.48
N SER A 42 6.43 -15.26 -6.89
CA SER A 42 6.95 -15.29 -8.26
C SER A 42 7.62 -16.64 -8.56
N PRO A 43 7.79 -17.04 -9.84
CA PRO A 43 8.37 -18.33 -10.20
C PRO A 43 9.79 -18.54 -9.65
N ASP A 44 10.58 -17.47 -9.59
CA ASP A 44 11.94 -17.45 -9.03
C ASP A 44 11.96 -17.17 -7.52
N ARG A 45 10.80 -16.94 -6.90
CA ARG A 45 10.61 -16.62 -5.47
C ARG A 45 11.38 -15.39 -4.99
N SER A 46 11.74 -14.46 -5.87
CA SER A 46 12.34 -13.19 -5.48
C SER A 46 11.29 -12.19 -4.99
N LEU A 47 10.06 -12.28 -5.52
CA LEU A 47 8.94 -11.41 -5.20
C LEU A 47 7.72 -12.24 -4.79
N LYS A 48 6.76 -11.58 -4.17
CA LYS A 48 5.40 -12.11 -4.00
C LYS A 48 4.37 -11.00 -4.15
N ALA A 49 3.24 -11.34 -4.74
CA ALA A 49 2.03 -10.53 -4.69
C ALA A 49 1.23 -10.96 -3.46
N VAL A 50 0.87 -10.01 -2.61
CA VAL A 50 0.09 -10.24 -1.40
C VAL A 50 -1.26 -9.58 -1.59
N VAL A 51 -2.33 -10.38 -1.54
CA VAL A 51 -3.72 -9.92 -1.50
C VAL A 51 -4.14 -9.87 -0.04
N PHE A 52 -4.66 -8.73 0.40
CA PHE A 52 -5.00 -8.49 1.80
C PHE A 52 -6.20 -7.57 1.95
N GLN A 53 -6.91 -7.73 3.07
CA GLN A 53 -7.92 -6.79 3.53
C GLN A 53 -7.23 -5.65 4.28
N ARG A 54 -7.64 -4.41 4.01
CA ARG A 54 -7.27 -3.25 4.82
C ARG A 54 -8.52 -2.53 5.33
N GLU A 55 -8.51 -2.24 6.63
CA GLU A 55 -9.54 -1.48 7.34
C GLU A 55 -8.88 -0.39 8.17
N CYS A 56 -9.38 0.85 8.08
CA CYS A 56 -8.85 2.03 8.76
C CYS A 56 -9.89 2.65 9.69
N GLY A 57 -10.48 1.80 10.53
CA GLY A 57 -11.51 2.16 11.49
C GLY A 57 -12.94 1.77 11.07
N PRO A 58 -13.93 1.94 11.97
CA PRO A 58 -15.27 1.36 11.80
C PRO A 58 -16.09 1.93 10.63
N SER A 59 -15.77 3.16 10.21
CA SER A 59 -16.57 3.89 9.22
C SER A 59 -15.97 3.89 7.81
N SER A 60 -14.72 3.44 7.64
CA SER A 60 -14.03 3.48 6.33
C SER A 60 -14.49 2.36 5.39
N GLY A 61 -15.07 1.29 5.94
CA GLY A 61 -15.31 0.03 5.23
C GLY A 61 -14.02 -0.73 4.92
N ALA A 62 -14.15 -2.01 4.61
CA ALA A 62 -13.05 -2.87 4.19
C ALA A 62 -12.71 -2.65 2.72
N THR A 63 -11.42 -2.77 2.41
CA THR A 63 -10.90 -2.75 1.05
C THR A 63 -10.05 -3.99 0.80
N THR A 64 -10.06 -4.46 -0.44
CA THR A 64 -9.17 -5.53 -0.91
C THR A 64 -8.03 -4.89 -1.65
N GLN A 65 -6.81 -5.17 -1.22
CA GLN A 65 -5.62 -4.50 -1.73
C GLN A 65 -4.58 -5.53 -2.14
N ILE A 66 -3.78 -5.16 -3.14
CA ILE A 66 -2.66 -5.98 -3.61
C ILE A 66 -1.38 -5.18 -3.53
N SER A 67 -0.36 -5.81 -2.93
CA SER A 67 1.01 -5.31 -2.92
C SER A 67 1.99 -6.31 -3.51
N VAL A 68 2.92 -5.84 -4.32
CA VAL A 68 4.14 -6.57 -4.67
C VAL A 68 5.23 -6.25 -3.66
N ILE A 69 5.79 -7.26 -3.02
CA ILE A 69 6.91 -7.12 -2.08
C ILE A 69 7.98 -8.17 -2.33
N ASP A 70 9.16 -7.95 -1.77
CA ASP A 70 10.19 -8.97 -1.67
C ASP A 70 9.64 -10.22 -0.96
N ALA A 71 9.94 -11.40 -1.50
CA ALA A 71 9.40 -12.66 -0.99
C ALA A 71 9.77 -12.96 0.46
N ALA A 72 10.93 -12.48 0.93
CA ALA A 72 11.40 -12.66 2.30
C ALA A 72 10.79 -11.66 3.28
N LYS A 73 10.11 -10.61 2.80
CA LYS A 73 9.48 -9.60 3.65
C LYS A 73 8.08 -10.00 4.09
N THR A 74 7.71 -9.52 5.27
CA THR A 74 6.33 -9.52 5.75
C THR A 74 5.59 -8.31 5.21
N LEU A 75 4.27 -8.43 5.03
CA LEU A 75 3.43 -7.30 4.69
C LEU A 75 3.45 -6.26 5.82
N GLU A 76 3.90 -5.05 5.53
CA GLU A 76 3.84 -3.93 6.46
C GLU A 76 2.40 -3.40 6.56
N ASN A 77 2.08 -2.67 7.64
CA ASN A 77 0.74 -2.09 7.84
C ASN A 77 0.47 -0.84 6.98
N ARG A 78 0.82 -0.90 5.69
CA ARG A 78 0.69 0.19 4.72
C ARG A 78 -0.36 -0.12 3.66
N ALA A 79 -0.77 0.90 2.92
CA ALA A 79 -1.67 0.74 1.80
C ALA A 79 -1.01 -0.07 0.65
N GLY A 80 -1.88 -0.69 -0.15
CA GLY A 80 -1.58 -1.47 -1.34
C GLY A 80 -0.82 -0.66 -2.38
N ASN A 81 0.19 -1.29 -2.98
CA ASN A 81 1.03 -0.60 -3.94
C ASN A 81 0.57 -0.75 -5.40
N ILE A 82 -0.23 -1.76 -5.76
CA ILE A 82 -0.63 -1.98 -7.17
C ILE A 82 -2.14 -2.04 -7.45
N LEU A 83 -2.97 -2.51 -6.52
CA LEU A 83 -4.43 -2.56 -6.72
C LEU A 83 -5.16 -2.27 -5.42
N VAL A 84 -6.22 -1.47 -5.47
CA VAL A 84 -7.11 -1.21 -4.34
C VAL A 84 -8.56 -1.24 -4.83
N LEU A 85 -9.33 -2.20 -4.31
CA LEU A 85 -10.74 -2.42 -4.60
C LEU A 85 -11.58 -2.16 -3.36
N LYS A 86 -12.80 -1.68 -3.56
CA LYS A 86 -13.81 -1.57 -2.49
C LYS A 86 -14.37 -2.97 -2.18
N GLY A 87 -14.45 -3.32 -0.90
CA GLY A 87 -15.04 -4.57 -0.43
C GLY A 87 -14.04 -5.58 0.13
N GLU A 88 -14.58 -6.62 0.76
CA GLU A 88 -13.82 -7.68 1.43
C GLU A 88 -13.25 -8.71 0.43
N PRO A 89 -12.05 -9.27 0.67
CA PRO A 89 -11.40 -10.20 -0.26
C PRO A 89 -12.22 -11.44 -0.59
N GLU A 90 -13.06 -11.91 0.33
CA GLU A 90 -13.97 -13.03 0.11
C GLU A 90 -14.93 -12.79 -1.05
N ASN A 91 -15.23 -11.53 -1.38
CA ASN A 91 -16.19 -11.14 -2.40
C ASN A 91 -15.54 -10.59 -3.68
N VAL A 92 -14.40 -9.89 -3.55
CA VAL A 92 -13.83 -9.11 -4.66
C VAL A 92 -12.36 -9.41 -4.95
N ALA A 93 -11.71 -10.32 -4.22
CA ALA A 93 -10.30 -10.62 -4.49
C ALA A 93 -10.11 -11.28 -5.87
N PRO A 94 -9.32 -10.67 -6.77
CA PRO A 94 -9.02 -11.30 -8.05
C PRO A 94 -8.01 -12.43 -7.88
N ALA A 95 -8.01 -13.36 -8.84
CA ALA A 95 -6.91 -14.31 -8.97
C ALA A 95 -5.65 -13.59 -9.49
N VAL A 96 -4.48 -14.06 -9.08
CA VAL A 96 -3.19 -13.54 -9.51
C VAL A 96 -2.35 -14.69 -10.06
N GLU A 97 -1.73 -14.49 -11.21
CA GLU A 97 -0.78 -15.43 -11.81
C GLU A 97 0.50 -14.70 -12.21
N TRP A 98 1.65 -15.25 -11.85
CA TRP A 98 2.92 -14.78 -12.39
C TRP A 98 3.26 -15.52 -13.68
N LYS A 99 3.50 -14.77 -14.77
CA LYS A 99 3.98 -15.32 -16.05
C LYS A 99 5.49 -15.43 -16.09
N SER A 100 6.18 -14.53 -15.40
CA SER A 100 7.62 -14.54 -15.22
C SER A 100 7.97 -13.92 -13.86
N LYS A 101 9.26 -13.70 -13.59
CA LYS A 101 9.70 -12.99 -12.38
C LYS A 101 9.31 -11.50 -12.33
N GLN A 102 8.95 -10.90 -13.46
CA GLN A 102 8.59 -9.47 -13.57
C GLN A 102 7.25 -9.23 -14.29
N GLU A 103 6.48 -10.27 -14.59
CA GLU A 103 5.19 -10.12 -15.28
C GLU A 103 4.13 -10.91 -14.55
N MET A 104 3.03 -10.25 -14.22
CA MET A 104 1.87 -10.90 -13.62
C MET A 104 0.58 -10.54 -14.36
N ILE A 105 -0.37 -11.45 -14.30
CA ILE A 105 -1.76 -11.24 -14.66
C ILE A 105 -2.56 -11.11 -13.37
N ILE A 106 -3.43 -10.10 -13.34
CA ILE A 106 -4.51 -9.97 -12.37
C ILE A 106 -5.81 -10.21 -13.12
N TYR A 107 -6.56 -11.23 -12.72
CA TYR A 107 -7.86 -11.55 -13.30
C TYR A 107 -8.93 -10.63 -12.71
N HIS A 108 -8.91 -9.38 -13.18
CA HIS A 108 -9.83 -8.30 -12.84
C HIS A 108 -10.00 -7.39 -14.06
N ALA A 109 -11.24 -7.10 -14.45
CA ALA A 109 -11.51 -6.13 -15.51
C ALA A 109 -11.44 -4.71 -14.95
N ILE A 110 -10.56 -3.87 -15.50
CA ILE A 110 -10.52 -2.45 -15.15
C ILE A 110 -11.78 -1.76 -15.67
N ASP A 111 -12.61 -1.28 -14.73
CA ASP A 111 -13.90 -0.65 -15.05
C ASP A 111 -14.07 0.76 -14.47
N GLY A 112 -13.05 1.26 -13.76
CA GLY A 112 -13.02 2.61 -13.18
C GLY A 112 -13.57 2.69 -11.76
N ASN A 113 -14.03 1.57 -11.17
CA ASN A 113 -14.45 1.51 -9.77
C ASN A 113 -13.29 1.22 -8.81
N GLU A 114 -12.08 0.99 -9.33
CA GLU A 114 -10.88 0.78 -8.53
C GLU A 114 -10.41 2.11 -7.91
N PHE A 115 -9.98 2.07 -6.65
CA PHE A 115 -9.33 3.24 -6.02
C PHE A 115 -7.87 3.39 -6.47
N LYS A 116 -7.26 2.30 -6.94
CA LYS A 116 -5.93 2.25 -7.55
C LYS A 116 -5.83 1.03 -8.45
N ALA A 117 -5.23 1.18 -9.63
CA ALA A 117 -4.81 0.08 -10.50
C ALA A 117 -3.55 0.48 -11.28
N GLU A 118 -2.40 -0.05 -10.88
CA GLU A 118 -1.10 0.21 -11.51
C GLU A 118 -0.81 -0.83 -12.58
N THR A 119 -0.27 -0.42 -13.73
CA THR A 119 0.22 -1.35 -14.76
C THR A 119 1.70 -1.68 -14.60
N ARG A 120 2.41 -0.99 -13.69
CA ARG A 120 3.85 -1.15 -13.47
C ARG A 120 4.25 -0.73 -12.05
N TYR A 121 5.10 -1.52 -11.39
CA TYR A 121 5.57 -1.21 -10.03
C TYR A 121 7.07 -1.52 -9.84
N GLY A 122 7.81 -0.60 -9.20
CA GLY A 122 9.26 -0.66 -9.01
C GLY A 122 10.04 0.28 -9.95
N GLN A 123 11.31 0.57 -9.63
CA GLN A 123 12.14 1.51 -10.42
C GLN A 123 13.10 0.79 -11.37
N GLU A 124 14.05 0.00 -10.86
CA GLU A 124 15.12 -0.61 -11.67
C GLU A 124 14.63 -1.82 -12.48
N THR A 125 13.99 -2.79 -11.81
CA THR A 125 13.42 -3.99 -12.43
C THR A 125 11.93 -4.08 -12.11
N PRO A 126 11.11 -3.24 -12.76
CA PRO A 126 9.70 -3.15 -12.43
C PRO A 126 8.95 -4.43 -12.80
N VAL A 127 7.93 -4.71 -12.01
CA VAL A 127 6.91 -5.70 -12.34
C VAL A 127 5.87 -5.03 -13.21
N THR A 128 5.59 -5.64 -14.36
CA THR A 128 4.48 -5.28 -15.26
C THR A 128 3.24 -6.08 -14.87
N ILE A 129 2.09 -5.40 -14.86
CA ILE A 129 0.81 -5.95 -14.44
C ILE A 129 -0.14 -5.86 -15.63
N ASP A 130 -0.63 -7.01 -16.08
CA ASP A 130 -1.67 -7.13 -17.09
C ASP A 130 -3.01 -7.49 -16.43
N TYR A 131 -4.07 -6.80 -16.84
CA TYR A 131 -5.41 -6.98 -16.29
C TYR A 131 -6.28 -7.73 -17.29
N GLN A 132 -6.79 -8.90 -16.87
CA GLN A 132 -7.57 -9.80 -17.73
C GLN A 132 -8.92 -10.15 -17.09
N LYS A 133 -9.85 -10.62 -17.92
CA LYS A 133 -11.17 -11.12 -17.48
C LYS A 133 -11.12 -12.59 -17.10
#